data_AF-A0A9E1W8D6-F1
#
_entry.id   AF-A0A9E1W8D6-F1
#
_cell.length_a   1.000
_cell.length_b   1.000
_cell.length_c   1.000
_cell.angle_alpha   90.00
_cell.angle_beta   90.00
_cell.angle_gamma   90.00
#
_symmetry.space_group_name_H-M   'P 1'
#
loop_
_entity.id
_entity.type
_entity.pdbx_description
1 polymer ?
#
loop_
_entity_poly.entity_id
_entity_poly.type
_entity_poly.pdbx_seq_one_letter_code
_entity_poly.pdbx_strand_id
1 'polypeptide(L)' 'MIEITCEGPADGPLIETLLDIAFGPERHARPSYALRDGIARAPELCFVARQNNELVGTIRFWPLRIPGARRGL' A
#
# COMPACT_ATOMS: atom_id res chain seq x y z
N MET A 1 -21.44 -6.57 0.90
CA MET A 1 -20.66 -6.33 2.13
C MET A 1 -19.21 -6.15 1.71
N ILE A 2 -18.46 -5.24 2.34
CA ILE A 2 -17.02 -5.11 2.11
C ILE A 2 -16.30 -5.84 3.25
N GLU A 3 -15.39 -6.73 2.91
CA GLU A 3 -14.54 -7.43 3.85
C GLU A 3 -13.13 -6.85 3.81
N ILE A 4 -12.56 -6.55 4.98
CA ILE A 4 -11.19 -6.04 5.09
C ILE A 4 -10.35 -7.11 5.77
N THR A 5 -9.25 -7.48 5.12
CA THR A 5 -8.33 -8.53 5.60
C THR A 5 -6.88 -8.08 5.41
N CYS A 6 -5.94 -8.69 6.12
CA CYS A 6 -4.53 -8.46 5.86
C CYS A 6 -4.18 -8.86 4.42
N GLU A 7 -3.23 -8.15 3.82
CA GLU A 7 -2.73 -8.46 2.48
C GLU A 7 -2.07 -9.85 2.46
N GLY A 8 -2.54 -10.71 1.55
CA GLY A 8 -1.96 -12.03 1.29
C GLY A 8 -0.91 -12.01 0.17
N PRO A 9 -0.08 -13.07 0.03
CA PRO A 9 0.96 -13.14 -0.99
C PRO A 9 0.41 -13.13 -2.43
N ALA A 10 -0.84 -13.56 -2.65
CA ALA A 10 -1.48 -13.57 -3.96
C ALA A 10 -2.06 -12.20 -4.39
N ASP A 11 -2.13 -11.23 -3.48
CA ASP A 11 -2.82 -9.95 -3.73
C ASP A 11 -1.98 -8.96 -4.52
N GLY A 12 -0.66 -9.16 -4.56
CA GLY A 12 0.30 -8.23 -5.20
C GLY A 12 -0.13 -7.77 -6.59
N PRO A 13 -0.36 -8.67 -7.56
CA PRO A 13 -0.74 -8.29 -8.93
C PRO A 13 -2.05 -7.50 -9.01
N LEU A 14 -3.05 -7.87 -8.19
CA LEU A 14 -4.35 -7.18 -8.16
C LEU A 14 -4.22 -5.79 -7.53
N ILE A 15 -3.40 -5.64 -6.51
CA ILE A 15 -3.10 -4.34 -5.90
C ILE A 15 -2.41 -3.42 -6.90
N GLU A 16 -1.38 -3.90 -7.61
CA GLU A 16 -0.69 -3.05 -8.61
C GLU A 16 -1.66 -2.60 -9.70
N THR A 17 -2.51 -3.51 -10.19
CA THR A 17 -3.56 -3.19 -11.17
C THR A 17 -4.54 -2.14 -10.63
N LEU A 18 -5.01 -2.29 -9.39
CA LEU A 18 -5.93 -1.32 -8.78
C LEU A 18 -5.26 0.05 -8.61
N LEU A 19 -3.98 0.08 -8.23
CA LEU A 19 -3.22 1.31 -8.10
C LEU A 19 -2.96 1.98 -9.46
N ASP A 20 -2.73 1.21 -10.53
CA ASP A 20 -2.67 1.70 -11.92
C ASP A 20 -3.99 2.37 -12.31
N ILE A 21 -5.13 1.72 -12.03
CA ILE A 21 -6.46 2.26 -12.32
C ILE A 21 -6.71 3.57 -11.56
N ALA A 22 -6.35 3.63 -10.27
CA ALA A 22 -6.65 4.77 -9.42
C ALA A 22 -5.71 5.97 -9.65
N PHE A 23 -4.44 5.74 -9.96
CA PHE A 23 -3.40 6.78 -9.97
C PHE A 23 -2.67 6.95 -11.31
N GLY A 24 -2.94 6.08 -12.27
CA GLY A 24 -2.27 5.98 -13.56
C GLY A 24 -1.04 5.05 -13.53
N PRO A 25 -0.62 4.52 -14.70
CA PRO A 25 0.57 3.66 -14.81
C PRO A 25 1.87 4.37 -14.41
N GLU A 26 1.93 5.68 -14.64
CA GLU A 26 3.08 6.52 -14.31
C GLU A 26 3.16 6.91 -12.82
N ARG A 27 2.33 6.32 -11.94
CA ARG A 27 2.29 6.68 -10.49
C ARG A 27 3.63 6.52 -9.79
N HIS A 28 4.52 5.66 -10.30
CA HIS A 28 5.83 5.39 -9.72
C HIS A 28 6.74 6.64 -9.73
N ALA A 29 6.44 7.64 -10.57
CA ALA A 29 7.14 8.94 -10.55
C ALA A 29 6.72 9.86 -9.38
N ARG A 30 5.69 9.51 -8.61
CA ARG A 30 5.23 10.34 -7.48
C ARG A 30 6.28 10.31 -6.35
N PRO A 31 6.51 11.43 -5.63
CA PRO A 31 7.49 11.49 -4.54
C PRO A 31 7.29 10.44 -3.44
N SER A 32 6.06 9.99 -3.22
CA SER A 32 5.75 8.94 -2.24
C SER A 32 6.40 7.60 -2.59
N TYR A 33 6.65 7.28 -3.87
CA TYR A 33 7.39 6.08 -4.27
C TYR A 33 8.88 6.23 -4.00
N ALA A 34 9.46 7.40 -4.28
CA ALA A 34 10.86 7.69 -3.96
C ALA A 34 11.15 7.55 -2.45
N LEU A 35 10.22 7.97 -1.58
CA LEU A 35 10.35 7.80 -0.13
C LEU A 35 10.31 6.33 0.34
N ARG A 36 9.81 5.43 -0.49
CA ARG A 36 9.65 3.99 -0.18
C ARG A 36 10.72 3.13 -0.85
N ASP A 37 11.55 3.72 -1.70
CA ASP A 37 12.55 2.99 -2.46
C ASP A 37 13.53 2.25 -1.55
N GLY A 38 13.76 0.97 -1.82
CA GLY A 38 14.57 0.09 -0.99
C GLY A 38 14.02 -0.23 0.41
N ILE A 39 12.82 0.26 0.78
CA ILE A 39 12.22 0.04 2.10
C ILE A 39 11.12 -1.02 1.99
N ALA A 40 11.24 -2.08 2.78
CA ALA A 40 10.19 -3.08 2.91
C ALA A 40 8.95 -2.48 3.59
N ARG A 41 7.77 -2.80 3.07
CA ARG A 41 6.49 -2.48 3.73
C ARG A 41 6.37 -3.18 5.08
N ALA A 42 5.55 -2.64 5.99
CA ALA A 42 5.17 -3.29 7.23
C ALA A 42 3.97 -4.24 6.98
N PRO A 43 4.19 -5.56 6.81
CA PRO A 43 3.16 -6.50 6.35
C PRO A 43 1.94 -6.55 7.29
N GLU A 44 2.15 -6.40 8.60
CA GLU A 44 1.12 -6.41 9.63
C GLU A 44 0.18 -5.20 9.58
N LEU A 45 0.55 -4.16 8.84
CA LEU A 45 -0.26 -2.96 8.62
C LEU A 45 -0.85 -2.90 7.21
N CYS A 46 -0.58 -3.88 6.34
CA CYS A 46 -1.08 -3.88 4.97
C CYS A 46 -2.44 -4.60 4.90
N PHE A 47 -3.43 -3.93 4.30
CA PHE A 47 -4.80 -4.45 4.20
C PHE A 47 -5.35 -4.34 2.79
N VAL A 48 -6.29 -5.22 2.49
CA VAL A 48 -7.08 -5.23 1.26
C VAL A 48 -8.56 -5.26 1.60
N ALA A 49 -9.35 -4.55 0.81
CA ALA A 49 -10.81 -4.55 0.89
C ALA A 49 -11.36 -5.33 -0.30
N ARG A 50 -12.25 -6.30 -0.03
CA ARG A 50 -12.93 -7.09 -1.06
C ARG A 50 -14.44 -6.91 -1.02
N GLN A 51 -15.05 -6.84 -2.19
CA GLN A 51 -16.50 -6.90 -2.37
C GLN A 51 -16.80 -8.01 -3.37
N ASN A 52 -17.61 -9.00 -2.99
CA ASN A 52 -17.91 -10.16 -3.85
C ASN A 52 -16.65 -10.85 -4.41
N ASN A 53 -15.63 -11.01 -3.55
CA ASN A 53 -14.32 -11.59 -3.89
C ASN A 53 -13.45 -10.76 -4.86
N GLU A 54 -13.89 -9.57 -5.26
CA GLU A 54 -13.12 -8.61 -6.05
C GLU A 54 -12.34 -7.66 -5.14
N LEU A 55 -11.06 -7.39 -5.43
CA LEU A 55 -10.23 -6.44 -4.68
C LEU A 55 -10.58 -5.01 -5.12
N VAL A 56 -11.26 -4.28 -4.23
CA VAL A 56 -11.78 -2.93 -4.49
C VAL A 56 -11.03 -1.83 -3.73
N GLY A 57 -10.13 -2.22 -2.82
CA GLY A 57 -9.34 -1.28 -2.04
C GLY A 57 -8.09 -1.91 -1.47
N THR A 58 -7.09 -1.07 -1.21
CA THR A 58 -5.82 -1.47 -0.59
C THR A 58 -5.22 -0.30 0.17
N ILE A 59 -4.52 -0.62 1.25
CA ILE A 59 -3.65 0.31 1.96
C ILE A 59 -2.39 -0.43 2.39
N ARG A 60 -1.24 0.21 2.20
CA ARG A 60 0.08 -0.31 2.56
C ARG A 60 0.88 0.77 3.28
N PHE A 61 1.68 0.33 4.26
CA PHE A 61 2.49 1.23 5.09
C PHE A 61 3.96 0.90 4.93
N TRP A 62 4.78 1.95 4.93
CA TRP A 62 6.24 1.85 4.91
C TRP A 62 6.79 2.60 6.12
N PRO A 63 7.73 2.00 6.86
CA PRO A 63 8.40 2.70 7.95
C PRO A 63 9.23 3.84 7.36
N LEU A 64 9.13 5.02 7.97
CA LEU A 64 9.97 6.18 7.63
C LEU A 64 10.74 6.62 8.87
N ARG A 65 12.04 6.81 8.71
CA ARG A 65 12.89 7.40 9.75
C ARG A 65 13.10 8.87 9.42
N ILE A 66 12.61 9.75 10.29
CA ILE A 66 12.83 11.18 10.19
C ILE A 66 13.98 11.56 11.13
N PRO A 67 15.15 12.00 10.62
CA PRO A 67 16.27 12.42 11.45
C PRO A 67 15.86 13.57 12.38
N GLY A 68 16.17 13.46 13.68
CA GLY A 68 15.87 14.49 14.66
C GLY A 68 14.40 14.60 15.08
N ALA A 69 13.51 13.74 14.57
CA ALA A 69 12.12 13.71 15.03
C ALA A 69 12.04 13.29 16.50
N ARG A 70 11.31 14.07 17.30
CA ARG A 70 10.94 13.70 18.67
C ARG A 70 9.79 12.71 18.59
N ARG A 71 9.84 11.62 19.36
CA ARG A 71 8.74 10.64 19.44
C ARG A 71 7.45 11.35 19.88
N GLY A 72 6.34 11.10 19.16
CA GLY A 72 4.99 11.48 19.61
C GLY A 72 4.29 12.63 18.87
N LEU A 73 4.65 12.90 17.60
CA LEU A 73 3.71 13.54 16.68
C LEU A 73 2.68 12.53 16.19
#